data_AF-A0AA96PV42-F1
#
_entry.id   AF-A0AA96PV42-F1
#
_cell.length_a   1.000
_cell.length_b   1.000
_cell.length_c   1.000
_cell.angle_alpha   90.00
_cell.angle_beta   90.00
_cell.angle_gamma   90.00
#
_symmetry.space_group_name_H-M   'P 1'
#
loop_
_entity.id
_entity.type
_entity.pdbx_description
1 polymer ?
#
loop_
_entity_poly.entity_id
_entity_poly.type
_entity_poly.pdbx_seq_one_letter_code
_entity_poly.pdbx_strand_id
1 'polypeptide(L)'
;MPLLLKMQISCLQRKKPVWVKWGAVAACVCLVAVGVFGAMSGGLFGTTNEVPPVVPVDEEAEAFGFTLTDNERAVYFPISFDERRTYGLVDVDAIGLTKENTYKITEHDLGELMGIVNACGDEALVGCKVYHFAKYPEFDSICIVETPSGYAFYTTEWLNIEVSIGQSSDLLLDAYDLPESLQKMEVLSHDFTYLFTVEDDAICNDILKMLEGRENSGLEANEQRFAQAWYNAFGNDDVYYSEEDGYVRFKEVQSNTQDNTITYTDEEGNTVVQNASPPDSTLYDQAHNLWSNGERLIRITTNRGFQFEIDYFPSINTFIWGDGYFEISNEDAVALNTLLRIE
;
A
#
# COMPACT_ATOMS: atom_id res chain seq x y z
N MET A 1 53.82 0.85 60.14
CA MET A 1 54.42 0.68 58.79
C MET A 1 53.50 1.37 57.79
N PRO A 2 54.07 2.03 56.76
CA PRO A 2 53.69 3.39 56.34
C PRO A 2 52.99 3.44 54.96
N LEU A 3 52.84 4.68 54.44
CA LEU A 3 52.60 5.09 53.03
C LEU A 3 51.16 5.05 52.51
N LEU A 4 50.71 5.95 51.62
CA LEU A 4 51.05 7.32 51.24
C LEU A 4 49.95 7.74 50.24
N LEU A 5 49.58 9.01 50.31
CA LEU A 5 48.87 9.80 49.29
C LEU A 5 49.50 9.62 47.89
N LYS A 6 48.70 9.53 46.81
CA LYS A 6 48.90 10.30 45.55
C LYS A 6 47.85 10.02 44.45
N MET A 7 47.33 11.13 43.93
CA MET A 7 46.80 11.31 42.56
C MET A 7 47.85 10.93 41.49
N GLN A 8 47.42 10.36 40.35
CA GLN A 8 47.47 10.94 38.99
C GLN A 8 47.42 9.86 37.88
N ILE A 9 46.37 9.99 37.06
CA ILE A 9 46.34 10.00 35.57
C ILE A 9 47.16 8.94 34.81
N SER A 10 46.44 8.08 34.10
CA SER A 10 46.82 7.67 32.74
C SER A 10 45.57 7.50 31.86
N CYS A 11 45.56 8.22 30.73
CA CYS A 11 44.60 8.10 29.63
C CYS A 11 44.43 6.65 29.16
N LEU A 12 43.23 6.28 28.69
CA LEU A 12 43.03 5.52 27.45
C LEU A 12 41.56 5.59 26.99
N GLN A 13 41.39 6.35 25.90
CA GLN A 13 40.42 6.24 24.80
C GLN A 13 38.93 6.56 25.05
N ARG A 14 38.56 7.78 24.63
CA ARG A 14 37.24 8.13 24.09
C ARG A 14 36.83 7.07 23.06
N LYS A 15 35.80 6.27 23.34
CA LYS A 15 35.06 5.60 22.27
C LYS A 15 34.37 6.69 21.44
N LYS A 16 34.70 6.74 20.15
CA LYS A 16 34.04 7.61 19.18
C LYS A 16 32.55 7.27 19.15
N PRO A 17 31.64 8.25 18.98
CA PRO A 17 30.24 7.93 18.73
C PRO A 17 30.20 7.14 17.42
N VAL A 18 29.66 5.93 17.50
CA VAL A 18 29.39 5.11 16.33
C VAL A 18 28.25 5.82 15.61
N TRP A 19 28.61 6.50 14.52
CA TRP A 19 27.68 6.98 13.51
C TRP A 19 26.90 5.77 12.98
N VAL A 20 25.67 5.62 13.43
CA VAL A 20 24.68 4.78 12.77
C VAL A 20 24.47 5.41 11.39
N LYS A 21 24.65 4.61 10.34
CA LYS A 21 24.54 5.08 8.95
C LYS A 21 23.07 5.33 8.63
N TRP A 22 22.67 6.60 8.67
CA TRP A 22 21.33 7.11 8.34
C TRP A 22 20.93 6.94 6.85
N GLY A 23 21.81 6.42 6.00
CA GLY A 23 21.58 6.31 4.56
C GLY A 23 20.55 5.26 4.12
N ALA A 24 20.05 4.40 5.02
CA ALA A 24 19.04 3.40 4.67
C ALA A 24 17.60 3.95 4.75
N VAL A 25 17.32 4.91 5.65
CA VAL A 25 15.97 5.45 5.84
C VAL A 25 15.60 6.43 4.71
N ALA A 26 16.55 7.25 4.24
CA ALA A 26 16.31 8.19 3.15
C ALA A 26 16.05 7.49 1.79
N ALA A 27 16.68 6.32 1.54
CA ALA A 27 16.47 5.57 0.31
C ALA A 27 15.12 4.82 0.29
N CYS A 28 14.59 4.41 1.44
CA CYS A 28 13.29 3.76 1.51
C CYS A 28 12.13 4.73 1.27
N VAL A 29 12.22 5.98 1.74
CA VAL A 29 11.13 6.96 1.58
C VAL A 29 10.88 7.33 0.10
N CYS A 30 11.91 7.32 -0.75
CA CYS A 30 11.74 7.52 -2.20
C CYS A 30 11.18 6.27 -2.92
N LEU A 31 11.47 5.05 -2.43
CA LEU A 31 11.01 3.80 -3.05
C LEU A 31 9.55 3.44 -2.70
N VAL A 32 9.03 3.92 -1.56
CA VAL A 32 7.64 3.66 -1.15
C VAL A 32 6.63 4.22 -2.16
N ALA A 33 6.93 5.35 -2.81
CA ALA A 33 6.05 5.96 -3.81
C ALA A 33 5.90 5.12 -5.10
N VAL A 34 6.89 4.30 -5.45
CA VAL A 34 6.84 3.42 -6.64
C VAL A 34 6.42 1.99 -6.26
N GLY A 35 6.79 1.54 -5.06
CA GLY A 35 6.50 0.19 -4.57
C GLY A 35 5.04 -0.04 -4.18
N VAL A 36 4.36 0.95 -3.59
CA VAL A 36 3.02 0.72 -3.01
C VAL A 36 1.90 0.77 -4.06
N PHE A 37 1.98 1.67 -5.05
CA PHE A 37 1.05 1.66 -6.18
C PHE A 37 1.21 0.39 -7.05
N GLY A 38 2.43 -0.14 -7.18
CA GLY A 38 2.69 -1.38 -7.92
C GLY A 38 2.35 -2.66 -7.15
N ALA A 39 2.54 -2.67 -5.83
CA ALA A 39 2.26 -3.84 -4.99
C ALA A 39 0.75 -4.02 -4.70
N MET A 40 -0.02 -2.93 -4.55
CA MET A 40 -1.48 -3.01 -4.39
C MET A 40 -2.20 -3.38 -5.70
N SER A 41 -1.61 -3.10 -6.86
CA SER A 41 -2.13 -3.59 -8.17
C SER A 41 -1.54 -4.94 -8.61
N GLY A 42 -0.63 -5.52 -7.81
CA GLY A 42 0.17 -6.68 -8.16
C GLY A 42 -0.30 -7.97 -7.48
N GLY A 43 -1.61 -8.28 -7.54
CA GLY A 43 -2.12 -9.56 -7.06
C GLY A 43 -1.42 -10.73 -7.77
N LEU A 44 -0.87 -11.68 -6.99
CA LEU A 44 -0.41 -13.06 -7.29
C LEU A 44 0.35 -13.38 -8.61
N PHE A 45 0.52 -12.42 -9.50
CA PHE A 45 0.83 -12.60 -10.91
C PHE A 45 1.80 -11.52 -11.41
N GLY A 46 2.67 -11.03 -10.54
CA GLY A 46 3.74 -10.13 -10.91
C GLY A 46 4.68 -10.78 -11.92
N THR A 47 4.57 -10.39 -13.19
CA THR A 47 5.62 -10.72 -14.17
C THR A 47 6.84 -9.87 -13.83
N THR A 48 7.97 -10.52 -13.53
CA THR A 48 9.23 -9.87 -13.13
C THR A 48 9.92 -9.08 -14.25
N ASN A 49 9.24 -8.77 -15.36
CA ASN A 49 9.86 -8.20 -16.56
C ASN A 49 9.15 -6.98 -17.19
N GLU A 50 8.11 -6.42 -16.57
CA GLU A 50 7.60 -5.13 -17.02
C GLU A 50 8.32 -4.00 -16.28
N VAL A 51 9.41 -3.53 -16.88
CA VAL A 51 9.92 -2.17 -16.62
C VAL A 51 8.74 -1.23 -16.89
N PRO A 52 8.26 -0.46 -15.90
CA PRO A 52 7.14 0.45 -16.14
C PRO A 52 7.49 1.37 -17.31
N PRO A 53 6.53 1.67 -18.20
CA PRO A 53 6.79 2.59 -19.30
C PRO A 53 7.37 3.88 -18.72
N VAL A 54 8.57 4.25 -19.18
CA VAL A 54 9.20 5.52 -18.84
C VAL A 54 8.27 6.61 -19.34
N VAL A 55 7.44 7.14 -18.43
CA VAL A 55 6.71 8.38 -18.64
C VAL A 55 7.78 9.45 -18.90
N PRO A 56 7.66 10.27 -19.95
CA PRO A 56 8.62 11.34 -20.17
C PRO A 56 8.66 12.21 -18.92
N VAL A 57 9.82 12.26 -18.27
CA VAL A 57 10.10 13.12 -17.13
C VAL A 57 10.12 14.55 -17.67
N ASP A 58 8.96 15.20 -17.72
CA ASP A 58 8.94 16.64 -17.49
C ASP A 58 9.45 16.86 -16.05
N GLU A 59 10.18 17.94 -15.82
CA GLU A 59 10.90 18.27 -14.58
C GLU A 59 9.98 18.32 -13.34
N GLU A 60 9.53 17.17 -12.85
CA GLU A 60 8.86 16.99 -11.58
C GLU A 60 9.94 16.95 -10.51
N ALA A 61 9.99 18.01 -9.70
CA ALA A 61 10.78 18.01 -8.48
C ALA A 61 10.50 16.72 -7.70
N GLU A 62 11.53 15.95 -7.40
CA GLU A 62 11.43 14.71 -6.62
C GLU A 62 10.58 14.98 -5.37
N ALA A 63 9.36 14.42 -5.34
CA ALA A 63 8.41 14.65 -4.27
C ALA A 63 8.82 13.81 -3.06
N PHE A 64 9.74 14.35 -2.24
CA PHE A 64 10.23 13.64 -1.06
C PHE A 64 9.16 13.60 0.03
N GLY A 65 8.82 12.38 0.47
CA GLY A 65 8.02 12.18 1.67
C GLY A 65 8.83 12.35 2.96
N PHE A 66 8.15 12.37 4.11
CA PHE A 66 8.82 12.40 5.41
C PHE A 66 8.10 11.61 6.52
N THR A 67 8.83 11.29 7.58
CA THR A 67 8.29 10.74 8.85
C THR A 67 8.49 11.72 10.01
N LEU A 68 7.66 11.60 11.05
CA LEU A 68 7.76 12.42 12.27
C LEU A 68 8.65 11.74 13.32
N THR A 69 9.26 12.53 14.22
CA THR A 69 10.11 11.99 15.32
C THR A 69 9.34 11.08 16.26
N ASP A 70 8.07 11.41 16.53
CA ASP A 70 7.23 10.67 17.47
C ASP A 70 6.26 9.69 16.77
N ASN A 71 6.30 9.63 15.43
CA ASN A 71 5.48 8.72 14.63
C ASN A 71 6.19 8.34 13.32
N GLU A 72 6.85 7.19 13.33
CA GLU A 72 7.52 6.63 12.16
C GLU A 72 6.59 5.78 11.27
N ARG A 73 5.36 5.52 11.73
CA ARG A 73 4.37 4.74 10.98
C ARG A 73 3.66 5.55 9.90
N ALA A 74 3.61 6.87 10.03
CA ALA A 74 3.03 7.74 9.01
C ALA A 74 4.13 8.29 8.09
N VAL A 75 3.96 8.12 6.78
CA VAL A 75 4.79 8.76 5.76
C VAL A 75 3.95 9.79 5.03
N TYR A 76 4.36 11.05 5.14
CA TYR A 76 3.66 12.18 4.56
C TYR A 76 4.29 12.58 3.23
N PHE A 77 3.48 12.71 2.18
CA PHE A 77 3.90 13.14 0.86
C PHE A 77 3.36 14.54 0.53
N PRO A 78 4.06 15.34 -0.29
CA PRO A 78 3.55 16.63 -0.74
C PRO A 78 2.19 16.47 -1.43
N ILE A 79 1.22 17.33 -1.10
CA ILE A 79 -0.09 17.28 -1.76
C ILE A 79 0.03 17.88 -3.16
N SER A 80 -0.31 17.09 -4.18
CA SER A 80 -0.41 17.55 -5.56
C SER A 80 -1.49 18.64 -5.70
N PHE A 81 -1.46 19.39 -6.80
CA PHE A 81 -2.47 20.41 -7.02
C PHE A 81 -3.90 19.82 -7.14
N ASP A 82 -4.03 18.65 -7.74
CA ASP A 82 -5.32 18.02 -8.00
C ASP A 82 -5.95 17.45 -6.71
N GLU A 83 -5.15 16.87 -5.82
CA GLU A 83 -5.60 16.35 -4.51
C GLU A 83 -6.08 17.45 -3.55
N ARG A 84 -5.62 18.70 -3.73
CA ARG A 84 -6.07 19.85 -2.90
C ARG A 84 -7.58 20.09 -3.00
N ARG A 85 -8.22 19.67 -4.09
CA ARG A 85 -9.69 19.74 -4.21
C ARG A 85 -10.38 18.81 -3.23
N THR A 86 -9.86 17.61 -3.04
CA THR A 86 -10.39 16.60 -2.10
C THR A 86 -10.41 17.13 -0.66
N TYR A 87 -9.40 17.92 -0.29
CA TYR A 87 -9.32 18.55 1.04
C TYR A 87 -10.08 19.88 1.16
N GLY A 88 -10.77 20.34 0.10
CA GLY A 88 -11.42 21.66 0.09
C GLY A 88 -10.44 22.80 0.36
N LEU A 89 -9.17 22.63 -0.06
CA LEU A 89 -8.13 23.66 -0.06
C LEU A 89 -8.23 24.56 -1.29
N VAL A 90 -9.14 24.21 -2.20
CA VAL A 90 -9.59 25.00 -3.34
C VAL A 90 -11.04 25.38 -3.08
N ASP A 91 -11.35 26.68 -3.12
CA ASP A 91 -12.74 27.15 -3.04
C ASP A 91 -13.52 26.60 -4.25
N VAL A 92 -14.71 26.05 -4.00
CA VAL A 92 -15.52 25.31 -4.99
C VAL A 92 -15.93 26.22 -6.16
N ASP A 93 -16.00 27.54 -5.90
CA ASP A 93 -16.39 28.57 -6.88
C ASP A 93 -15.19 29.30 -7.52
N ALA A 94 -13.94 28.91 -7.22
CA ALA A 94 -12.77 29.59 -7.74
C ALA A 94 -12.49 29.26 -9.22
N ILE A 95 -13.02 30.09 -10.12
CA ILE A 95 -12.71 30.04 -11.56
C ILE A 95 -11.32 30.62 -11.82
N GLY A 96 -10.43 29.84 -12.47
CA GLY A 96 -9.12 30.32 -12.94
C GLY A 96 -7.94 30.02 -12.01
N LEU A 97 -8.05 29.01 -11.14
CA LEU A 97 -6.92 28.55 -10.34
C LEU A 97 -5.93 27.76 -11.19
N THR A 98 -4.69 28.23 -11.20
CA THR A 98 -3.52 27.56 -11.79
C THR A 98 -2.53 27.22 -10.68
N LYS A 99 -1.45 26.49 -10.97
CA LYS A 99 -0.36 26.23 -9.99
C LYS A 99 0.16 27.54 -9.37
N GLU A 100 0.07 28.64 -10.11
CA GLU A 100 0.55 29.98 -9.75
C GLU A 100 -0.40 30.79 -8.84
N ASN A 101 -1.68 30.38 -8.70
CA ASN A 101 -2.69 31.09 -7.89
C ASN A 101 -3.22 30.21 -6.73
N THR A 102 -2.34 29.41 -6.12
CA THR A 102 -2.68 28.43 -5.08
C THR A 102 -3.03 29.06 -3.73
N TYR A 103 -3.73 28.29 -2.88
CA TYR A 103 -3.97 28.62 -1.48
C TYR A 103 -2.67 29.06 -0.80
N LYS A 104 -2.64 30.30 -0.31
CA LYS A 104 -1.48 30.83 0.41
C LYS A 104 -1.60 30.51 1.89
N ILE A 105 -0.79 29.55 2.34
CA ILE A 105 -0.71 29.18 3.75
C ILE A 105 -0.13 30.34 4.57
N THR A 106 -0.74 30.61 5.71
CA THR A 106 -0.36 31.65 6.68
C THR A 106 -0.28 31.08 8.09
N GLU A 107 0.23 31.86 9.04
CA GLU A 107 0.28 31.46 10.45
C GLU A 107 -1.10 31.14 11.05
N HIS A 108 -2.20 31.68 10.49
CA HIS A 108 -3.56 31.38 10.93
C HIS A 108 -4.03 29.98 10.55
N ASP A 109 -3.35 29.34 9.59
CA ASP A 109 -3.66 27.97 9.15
C ASP A 109 -2.96 26.91 10.00
N LEU A 110 -1.99 27.32 10.82
CA LEU A 110 -1.23 26.44 11.69
C LEU A 110 -2.04 26.10 12.94
N GLY A 111 -2.35 24.82 13.11
CA GLY A 111 -2.94 24.26 14.31
C GLY A 111 -1.90 23.92 15.37
N GLU A 112 -2.19 22.90 16.18
CA GLU A 112 -1.24 22.39 17.17
C GLU A 112 0.00 21.75 16.51
N LEU A 113 1.12 21.78 17.22
CA LEU A 113 2.35 21.14 16.76
C LEU A 113 2.17 19.62 16.78
N MET A 114 2.22 18.99 15.61
CA MET A 114 2.20 17.53 15.44
C MET A 114 3.55 16.90 15.77
N GLY A 115 4.64 17.59 15.43
CA GLY A 115 5.98 17.08 15.66
C GLY A 115 7.03 17.77 14.82
N ILE A 116 8.13 17.05 14.58
CA ILE A 116 9.27 17.51 13.82
C ILE A 116 9.60 16.46 12.76
N VAL A 117 9.97 16.91 11.57
CA VAL A 117 10.44 16.04 10.48
C VAL A 117 11.70 15.31 10.94
N ASN A 118 11.62 13.98 11.00
CA ASN A 118 12.70 13.09 11.42
C ASN A 118 13.58 12.67 10.24
N ALA A 119 12.95 12.12 9.20
CA ALA A 119 13.64 11.66 8.01
C ALA A 119 12.90 12.14 6.76
N CYS A 120 13.64 12.67 5.79
CA CYS A 120 13.16 13.09 4.49
C CYS A 120 14.30 12.95 3.47
N GLY A 121 13.98 12.67 2.20
CA GLY A 121 14.97 12.70 1.13
C GLY A 121 15.51 14.11 0.83
N ASP A 122 14.72 15.15 1.15
CA ASP A 122 15.19 16.52 1.20
C ASP A 122 15.78 16.82 2.60
N GLU A 123 17.11 16.84 2.69
CA GLU A 123 17.82 17.15 3.94
C GLU A 123 17.44 18.53 4.51
N ALA A 124 16.94 19.46 3.70
CA ALA A 124 16.53 20.78 4.16
C ALA A 124 15.25 20.77 4.99
N LEU A 125 14.43 19.71 4.87
CA LEU A 125 13.21 19.53 5.65
C LEU A 125 13.47 18.87 7.01
N VAL A 126 14.59 18.16 7.18
CA VAL A 126 14.91 17.49 8.45
C VAL A 126 15.03 18.52 9.57
N GLY A 127 14.25 18.33 10.64
CA GLY A 127 14.18 19.27 11.77
C GLY A 127 13.12 20.38 11.62
N CYS A 128 12.43 20.47 10.48
CA CYS A 128 11.29 21.40 10.31
C CYS A 128 10.12 20.98 11.20
N LYS A 129 9.38 21.98 11.69
CA LYS A 129 8.17 21.75 12.49
C LYS A 129 7.00 21.40 11.59
N VAL A 130 6.16 20.50 12.10
CA VAL A 130 4.95 20.02 11.44
C VAL A 130 3.76 20.35 12.33
N TYR A 131 2.73 20.95 11.75
CA TYR A 131 1.53 21.39 12.45
C TYR A 131 0.30 20.75 11.82
N HIS A 132 -0.72 20.53 12.64
CA HIS A 132 -2.05 20.20 12.14
C HIS A 132 -2.57 21.34 11.27
N PHE A 133 -3.43 21.03 10.31
CA PHE A 133 -4.15 22.06 9.59
C PHE A 133 -5.31 22.58 10.46
N ALA A 134 -5.30 23.86 10.82
CA ALA A 134 -6.26 24.45 11.76
C ALA A 134 -7.74 24.29 11.34
N LYS A 135 -8.02 24.13 10.03
CA LYS A 135 -9.37 23.88 9.52
C LYS A 135 -9.88 22.48 9.89
N TYR A 136 -9.00 21.49 9.98
CA TYR A 136 -9.29 20.11 10.32
C TYR A 136 -8.33 19.64 11.42
N PRO A 137 -8.47 20.16 12.66
CA PRO A 137 -7.50 19.94 13.72
C PRO A 137 -7.41 18.46 14.16
N GLU A 138 -8.48 17.69 13.95
CA GLU A 138 -8.55 16.27 14.28
C GLU A 138 -7.95 15.37 13.19
N PHE A 139 -7.64 15.92 12.01
CA PHE A 139 -7.10 15.12 10.90
C PHE A 139 -5.58 15.02 11.05
N ASP A 140 -5.13 13.80 11.29
CA ASP A 140 -3.71 13.44 11.24
C ASP A 140 -3.26 13.17 9.81
N SER A 141 -4.18 12.87 8.89
CA SER A 141 -3.85 12.59 7.50
C SER A 141 -3.33 13.79 6.72
N ILE A 142 -3.55 15.02 7.18
CA ILE A 142 -3.09 16.25 6.53
C ILE A 142 -2.37 17.17 7.50
N CYS A 143 -1.22 17.70 7.06
CA CYS A 143 -0.41 18.58 7.89
C CYS A 143 0.25 19.71 7.08
N ILE A 144 0.79 20.69 7.81
CA ILE A 144 1.57 21.80 7.27
C ILE A 144 2.99 21.74 7.84
N VAL A 145 3.98 21.79 6.95
CA VAL A 145 5.40 21.86 7.31
C VAL A 145 5.91 23.30 7.20
N GLU A 146 6.61 23.80 8.22
CA GLU A 146 7.36 25.06 8.21
C GLU A 146 8.70 24.84 7.50
N THR A 147 8.68 24.94 6.17
CA THR A 147 9.85 24.72 5.31
C THR A 147 10.77 25.95 5.30
N PRO A 148 12.03 25.83 4.83
CA PRO A 148 12.93 26.97 4.70
C PRO A 148 12.41 28.10 3.78
N SER A 149 11.47 27.78 2.88
CA SER A 149 10.88 28.72 1.92
C SER A 149 9.49 29.22 2.31
N GLY A 150 8.94 28.76 3.44
CA GLY A 150 7.61 29.16 3.93
C GLY A 150 6.85 27.98 4.52
N TYR A 151 5.65 27.72 3.99
CA TYR A 151 4.80 26.63 4.45
C TYR A 151 4.35 25.76 3.27
N ALA A 152 4.22 24.47 3.50
CA ALA A 152 3.74 23.52 2.49
C ALA A 152 2.80 22.47 3.11
N PHE A 153 1.78 22.07 2.36
CA PHE A 153 0.88 20.99 2.74
C PHE A 153 1.46 19.62 2.39
N TYR A 154 1.27 18.67 3.30
CA TYR A 154 1.57 17.27 3.10
C TYR A 154 0.40 16.41 3.56
N THR A 155 0.28 15.21 2.99
CA THR A 155 -0.79 14.26 3.31
C THR A 155 -0.25 12.85 3.47
N THR A 156 -1.00 12.02 4.16
CA THR A 156 -0.82 10.58 4.24
C THR A 156 -2.20 9.93 4.24
N GLU A 157 -2.38 8.87 3.44
CA GLU A 157 -3.68 8.20 3.36
C GLU A 157 -3.75 7.02 4.34
N TRP A 158 -2.63 6.33 4.58
CA TRP A 158 -2.54 5.15 5.43
C TRP A 158 -1.27 5.16 6.30
N LEU A 159 -1.25 4.24 7.27
CA LEU A 159 -0.10 3.98 8.14
C LEU A 159 0.71 2.78 7.61
N ASN A 160 2.03 2.94 7.56
CA ASN A 160 2.99 1.86 7.32
C ASN A 160 3.18 1.05 8.62
N ILE A 161 2.33 0.05 8.77
CA ILE A 161 2.36 -0.89 9.88
C ILE A 161 2.81 -2.23 9.32
N GLU A 162 3.98 -2.70 9.75
CA GLU A 162 4.45 -4.05 9.43
C GLU A 162 3.83 -5.05 10.40
N VAL A 163 3.12 -6.04 9.87
CA VAL A 163 2.61 -7.17 10.65
C VAL A 163 3.43 -8.40 10.28
N SER A 164 4.37 -8.82 11.12
CA SER A 164 5.17 -10.03 10.85
C SER A 164 4.33 -11.30 10.89
N ILE A 165 4.78 -12.35 10.19
CA ILE A 165 4.16 -13.68 10.23
C ILE A 165 4.04 -14.15 11.70
N GLY A 166 2.85 -14.66 12.06
CA GLY A 166 2.52 -15.08 13.42
C GLY A 166 1.95 -13.96 14.32
N GLN A 167 1.87 -12.72 13.85
CA GLN A 167 1.25 -11.62 14.60
C GLN A 167 -0.23 -11.43 14.24
N SER A 168 -0.99 -10.84 15.17
CA SER A 168 -2.43 -10.60 15.00
C SER A 168 -2.71 -9.38 14.13
N SER A 169 -3.80 -9.43 13.36
CA SER A 169 -4.45 -8.29 12.69
C SER A 169 -4.87 -7.19 13.66
N ASP A 170 -5.00 -7.48 14.96
CA ASP A 170 -5.32 -6.49 16.00
C ASP A 170 -4.30 -5.33 16.04
N LEU A 171 -3.05 -5.57 15.62
CA LEU A 171 -2.05 -4.51 15.51
C LEU A 171 -2.47 -3.41 14.54
N LEU A 172 -3.21 -3.76 13.48
CA LEU A 172 -3.75 -2.82 12.50
C LEU A 172 -4.99 -2.13 13.06
N LEU A 173 -5.91 -2.89 13.68
CA LEU A 173 -7.10 -2.33 14.34
C LEU A 173 -6.70 -1.28 15.40
N ASP A 174 -5.77 -1.63 16.29
CA ASP A 174 -5.24 -0.74 17.34
C ASP A 174 -4.56 0.51 16.76
N ALA A 175 -3.79 0.34 15.67
CA ALA A 175 -3.07 1.46 15.08
C ALA A 175 -3.99 2.49 14.42
N TYR A 176 -5.13 2.04 13.89
CA TYR A 176 -6.17 2.92 13.37
C TYR A 176 -7.21 3.31 14.42
N ASP A 177 -7.11 2.84 15.68
CA ASP A 177 -8.10 3.06 16.74
C ASP A 177 -9.52 2.61 16.31
N LEU A 178 -9.60 1.45 15.65
CA LEU A 178 -10.86 0.86 15.21
C LEU A 178 -11.43 -0.07 16.29
N PRO A 179 -12.78 -0.10 16.46
CA PRO A 179 -13.80 0.58 15.66
C PRO A 179 -14.06 2.05 16.02
N GLU A 180 -13.50 2.58 17.10
CA GLU A 180 -13.83 3.89 17.67
C GLU A 180 -13.64 5.06 16.69
N SER A 181 -12.63 4.98 15.83
CA SER A 181 -12.30 5.99 14.83
C SER A 181 -13.08 5.84 13.52
N LEU A 182 -13.86 4.77 13.34
CA LEU A 182 -14.57 4.50 12.09
C LEU A 182 -15.54 5.65 11.78
N GLN A 183 -15.34 6.31 10.64
CA GLN A 183 -16.23 7.34 10.13
C GLN A 183 -17.09 6.83 8.97
N LYS A 184 -16.51 6.01 8.09
CA LYS A 184 -17.19 5.50 6.90
C LYS A 184 -16.61 4.16 6.49
N MET A 185 -17.47 3.25 6.06
CA MET A 185 -17.09 1.98 5.44
C MET A 185 -17.78 1.85 4.09
N GLU A 186 -17.00 1.70 3.04
CA GLU A 186 -17.46 1.49 1.66
C GLU A 186 -17.00 0.14 1.14
N VAL A 187 -17.85 -0.48 0.34
CA VAL A 187 -17.54 -1.74 -0.32
C VAL A 187 -17.44 -1.47 -1.82
N LEU A 188 -16.33 -1.87 -2.41
CA LEU A 188 -16.02 -1.74 -3.83
C LEU A 188 -15.75 -3.14 -4.43
N SER A 189 -15.89 -3.27 -5.74
CA SER A 189 -15.38 -4.42 -6.47
C SER A 189 -13.87 -4.30 -6.70
N HIS A 190 -13.25 -5.40 -7.13
CA HIS A 190 -11.81 -5.49 -7.44
C HIS A 190 -11.29 -4.47 -8.46
N ASP A 191 -12.17 -3.87 -9.27
CA ASP A 191 -11.85 -2.82 -10.24
C ASP A 191 -12.07 -1.40 -9.66
N PHE A 192 -12.19 -1.28 -8.33
CA PHE A 192 -12.48 -0.06 -7.59
C PHE A 192 -13.84 0.58 -7.92
N THR A 193 -14.76 -0.15 -8.56
CA THR A 193 -16.13 0.34 -8.75
C THR A 193 -16.85 0.32 -7.40
N TYR A 194 -17.36 1.48 -6.99
CA TYR A 194 -18.20 1.60 -5.80
C TYR A 194 -19.45 0.71 -5.91
N LEU A 195 -19.70 -0.11 -4.89
CA LEU A 195 -20.89 -0.95 -4.81
C LEU A 195 -21.91 -0.36 -3.82
N PHE A 196 -21.50 -0.15 -2.56
CA PHE A 196 -22.37 0.43 -1.53
C PHE A 196 -21.58 0.93 -0.31
N THR A 197 -22.20 1.82 0.46
CA THR A 197 -21.77 2.19 1.82
C THR A 197 -22.47 1.31 2.85
N VAL A 198 -21.74 0.86 3.87
CA VAL A 198 -22.31 0.17 5.03
C VAL A 198 -22.84 1.24 6.00
N GLU A 199 -24.15 1.46 5.99
CA GLU A 199 -24.82 2.52 6.77
C GLU A 199 -25.15 2.10 8.22
N ASP A 200 -25.10 0.81 8.53
CA ASP A 200 -25.47 0.27 9.84
C ASP A 200 -24.22 0.00 10.68
N ASP A 201 -24.07 0.75 11.78
CA ASP A 201 -22.95 0.63 12.72
C ASP A 201 -22.79 -0.79 13.28
N ALA A 202 -23.88 -1.53 13.47
CA ALA A 202 -23.80 -2.92 13.94
C ALA A 202 -23.17 -3.82 12.87
N ILE A 203 -23.50 -3.60 11.59
CA ILE A 203 -22.88 -4.34 10.48
C ILE A 203 -21.41 -3.98 10.35
N CYS A 204 -21.05 -2.70 10.46
CA CYS A 204 -19.65 -2.28 10.48
C CYS A 204 -18.85 -3.00 11.58
N ASN A 205 -19.40 -3.07 12.79
CA ASN A 205 -18.77 -3.76 13.91
C ASN A 205 -18.67 -5.26 13.70
N ASP A 206 -19.70 -5.90 13.14
CA ASP A 206 -19.67 -7.33 12.82
C ASP A 206 -18.58 -7.64 11.78
N ILE A 207 -18.42 -6.80 10.76
CA ILE A 207 -17.33 -6.93 9.78
C ILE A 207 -15.97 -6.82 10.47
N LEU A 208 -15.73 -5.75 11.25
CA LEU A 208 -14.45 -5.55 11.93
C LEU A 208 -14.12 -6.69 12.89
N LYS A 209 -15.12 -7.22 13.60
CA LYS A 209 -14.97 -8.39 14.47
C LYS A 209 -14.57 -9.65 13.71
N MET A 210 -15.01 -9.83 12.46
CA MET A 210 -14.54 -10.93 11.63
C MET A 210 -13.07 -10.76 11.22
N LEU A 211 -12.53 -9.55 11.24
CA LEU A 211 -11.12 -9.26 10.96
C LEU A 211 -10.23 -9.32 12.21
N GLU A 212 -10.80 -9.31 13.41
CA GLU A 212 -10.11 -9.33 14.70
C GLU A 212 -9.42 -10.69 14.96
N GLY A 213 -8.25 -10.65 15.61
CA GLY A 213 -7.56 -11.82 16.14
C GLY A 213 -6.96 -12.76 15.10
N ARG A 214 -6.83 -12.33 13.84
CA ARG A 214 -6.37 -13.18 12.73
C ARG A 214 -4.86 -13.16 12.66
N GLU A 215 -4.27 -14.34 12.62
CA GLU A 215 -2.82 -14.47 12.52
C GLU A 215 -2.37 -14.20 11.07
N ASN A 216 -1.37 -13.32 10.89
CA ASN A 216 -0.73 -13.15 9.61
C ASN A 216 0.03 -14.44 9.26
N SER A 217 -0.45 -15.12 8.22
CA SER A 217 0.14 -16.36 7.72
C SER A 217 1.26 -16.14 6.69
N GLY A 218 1.36 -14.92 6.14
CA GLY A 218 2.34 -14.55 5.13
C GLY A 218 1.95 -14.91 3.70
N LEU A 219 2.67 -14.31 2.75
CA LEU A 219 2.45 -14.46 1.31
C LEU A 219 2.55 -15.92 0.85
N GLU A 220 3.56 -16.66 1.31
CA GLU A 220 3.76 -18.07 0.91
C GLU A 220 2.54 -18.95 1.26
N ALA A 221 2.00 -18.82 2.48
CA ALA A 221 0.81 -19.58 2.87
C ALA A 221 -0.41 -19.19 2.01
N ASN A 222 -0.51 -17.92 1.63
CA ASN A 222 -1.55 -17.41 0.75
C ASN A 222 -1.44 -17.97 -0.68
N GLU A 223 -0.23 -18.00 -1.24
CA GLU A 223 0.08 -18.61 -2.54
C GLU A 223 -0.27 -20.11 -2.56
N GLN A 224 0.08 -20.84 -1.50
CA GLN A 224 -0.30 -22.25 -1.34
C GLN A 224 -1.82 -22.44 -1.26
N ARG A 225 -2.54 -21.55 -0.54
CA ARG A 225 -4.01 -21.58 -0.50
C ARG A 225 -4.62 -21.36 -1.88
N PHE A 226 -4.06 -20.47 -2.70
CA PHE A 226 -4.54 -20.30 -4.06
C PHE A 226 -4.33 -21.53 -4.94
N ALA A 227 -3.13 -22.13 -4.91
CA ALA A 227 -2.87 -23.39 -5.60
C ALA A 227 -3.85 -24.50 -5.15
N GLN A 228 -4.15 -24.57 -3.85
CA GLN A 228 -5.12 -25.52 -3.33
C GLN A 228 -6.56 -25.21 -3.79
N ALA A 229 -6.95 -23.93 -3.85
CA ALA A 229 -8.24 -23.52 -4.38
C ALA A 229 -8.40 -23.88 -5.85
N TRP A 230 -7.34 -23.72 -6.66
CA TRP A 230 -7.30 -24.20 -8.03
C TRP A 230 -7.56 -25.70 -8.12
N TYR A 231 -6.80 -26.49 -7.37
CA TYR A 231 -6.97 -27.95 -7.35
C TYR A 231 -8.40 -28.35 -6.94
N ASN A 232 -8.98 -27.67 -5.95
CA ASN A 232 -10.34 -27.92 -5.51
C ASN A 232 -11.39 -27.59 -6.58
N ALA A 233 -11.17 -26.53 -7.36
CA ALA A 233 -12.09 -26.08 -8.41
C ALA A 233 -11.98 -26.93 -9.70
N PHE A 234 -10.78 -27.28 -10.13
CA PHE A 234 -10.52 -27.87 -11.44
C PHE A 234 -10.01 -29.32 -11.40
N GLY A 235 -9.64 -29.83 -10.22
CA GLY A 235 -9.19 -31.22 -10.03
C GLY A 235 -7.82 -31.53 -10.64
N ASN A 236 -7.03 -30.51 -10.97
CA ASN A 236 -5.70 -30.63 -11.56
C ASN A 236 -4.74 -29.61 -10.92
N ASP A 237 -3.45 -29.73 -11.23
CA ASP A 237 -2.35 -28.91 -10.74
C ASP A 237 -1.77 -28.00 -11.84
N ASP A 238 -2.62 -27.53 -12.78
CA ASP A 238 -2.22 -26.58 -13.82
C ASP A 238 -1.82 -25.21 -13.23
N VAL A 239 -2.33 -24.87 -12.04
CA VAL A 239 -1.84 -23.79 -11.20
C VAL A 239 -1.38 -24.41 -9.87
N TYR A 240 -0.10 -24.25 -9.54
CA TYR A 240 0.52 -24.94 -8.40
C TYR A 240 1.55 -24.05 -7.70
N TYR A 241 1.78 -24.26 -6.40
CA TYR A 241 2.86 -23.59 -5.68
C TYR A 241 4.21 -24.26 -6.00
N SER A 242 5.19 -23.48 -6.45
CA SER A 242 6.55 -23.96 -6.72
C SER A 242 7.45 -23.68 -5.52
N GLU A 243 7.85 -24.73 -4.80
CA GLU A 243 8.83 -24.64 -3.69
C GLU A 243 10.20 -24.10 -4.17
N GLU A 244 10.56 -24.34 -5.43
CA GLU A 244 11.81 -23.85 -6.01
C GLU A 244 11.77 -22.34 -6.26
N ASP A 245 10.62 -21.84 -6.72
CA ASP A 245 10.47 -20.44 -7.09
C ASP A 245 9.93 -19.56 -5.94
N GLY A 246 9.23 -20.17 -4.97
CA GLY A 246 8.60 -19.48 -3.84
C GLY A 246 7.29 -18.76 -4.17
N TYR A 247 6.63 -19.10 -5.29
CA TYR A 247 5.35 -18.51 -5.71
C TYR A 247 4.55 -19.46 -6.62
N VAL A 248 3.29 -19.12 -6.89
CA VAL A 248 2.43 -19.87 -7.80
C VAL A 248 2.94 -19.85 -9.24
N ARG A 249 3.03 -21.04 -9.83
CA ARG A 249 3.39 -21.27 -11.23
C ARG A 249 2.19 -21.84 -11.98
N PHE A 250 2.21 -21.56 -13.27
CA PHE A 250 1.31 -22.14 -14.25
C PHE A 250 2.05 -23.22 -15.01
N LYS A 251 1.44 -24.39 -15.16
CA LYS A 251 1.96 -25.37 -16.10
C LYS A 251 1.95 -24.75 -17.49
N GLU A 252 3.10 -24.79 -18.15
CA GLU A 252 3.14 -24.52 -19.58
C GLU A 252 2.15 -25.46 -20.24
N VAL A 253 1.08 -24.89 -20.80
CA VAL A 253 0.29 -25.62 -21.78
C VAL A 253 1.29 -25.96 -22.86
N GLN A 254 1.70 -27.23 -22.96
CA GLN A 254 2.32 -27.72 -24.18
C GLN A 254 1.26 -27.50 -25.23
N SER A 255 1.37 -26.38 -25.91
CA SER A 255 0.52 -26.12 -27.04
C SER A 255 0.82 -27.27 -27.99
N ASN A 256 -0.14 -28.16 -28.13
CA ASN A 256 -0.31 -28.90 -29.38
C ASN A 256 -0.73 -27.91 -30.49
N THR A 257 -0.16 -26.70 -30.52
CA THR A 257 0.15 -26.03 -31.77
C THR A 257 1.11 -26.97 -32.48
N GLN A 258 0.52 -27.90 -33.21
CA GLN A 258 0.84 -27.98 -34.61
C GLN A 258 1.15 -26.55 -35.07
N ASP A 259 2.43 -26.32 -35.35
CA ASP A 259 3.05 -25.06 -35.73
C ASP A 259 2.17 -24.36 -36.77
N ASN A 260 1.18 -23.57 -36.33
CA ASN A 260 0.19 -22.90 -37.19
C ASN A 260 0.80 -21.62 -37.78
N THR A 261 2.11 -21.66 -38.02
CA THR A 261 2.85 -20.68 -38.78
C THR A 261 2.34 -20.72 -40.21
N ILE A 262 1.41 -19.81 -40.54
CA ILE A 262 0.94 -19.67 -41.92
C ILE A 262 2.05 -18.94 -42.67
N THR A 263 2.72 -19.67 -43.55
CA THR A 263 3.68 -19.09 -44.49
C THR A 263 2.99 -18.93 -45.83
N TYR A 264 2.89 -17.70 -46.33
CA TYR A 264 2.39 -17.43 -47.68
C TYR A 264 3.30 -16.43 -48.39
N THR A 265 3.23 -16.43 -49.71
CA THR A 265 3.95 -15.46 -50.54
C THR A 265 3.00 -14.34 -50.91
N ASP A 266 3.37 -13.09 -50.63
CA ASP A 266 2.57 -11.92 -51.01
C ASP A 266 2.62 -11.66 -52.52
N GLU A 267 1.82 -10.70 -52.99
CA GLU A 267 1.73 -10.35 -54.42
C GLU A 267 3.04 -9.77 -54.99
N GLU A 268 3.99 -9.38 -54.13
CA GLU A 268 5.31 -8.86 -54.49
C GLU A 268 6.40 -9.95 -54.52
N GLY A 269 6.04 -11.20 -54.15
CA GLY A 269 6.94 -12.35 -54.17
C GLY A 269 7.72 -12.56 -52.87
N ASN A 270 7.37 -11.85 -51.79
CA ASN A 270 8.02 -12.01 -50.49
C ASN A 270 7.37 -13.13 -49.68
N THR A 271 8.19 -13.94 -49.00
CA THR A 271 7.68 -14.92 -48.05
C THR A 271 7.34 -14.23 -46.73
N VAL A 272 6.05 -14.21 -46.38
CA VAL A 272 5.55 -13.67 -45.12
C VAL A 272 5.25 -14.84 -44.17
N VAL A 273 5.78 -14.72 -42.95
CA VAL A 273 5.59 -15.69 -41.88
C VAL A 273 4.72 -15.03 -40.80
N GLN A 274 3.50 -15.55 -40.61
CA GLN A 274 2.60 -15.06 -39.58
C GLN A 274 2.57 -16.05 -38.41
N ASN A 275 3.12 -15.64 -37.27
CA ASN A 275 3.06 -16.43 -36.03
C ASN A 275 1.65 -16.34 -35.44
N ALA A 276 1.11 -17.47 -34.97
CA ALA A 276 -0.11 -17.47 -34.18
C ALA A 276 0.11 -16.78 -32.82
N SER A 277 -0.96 -16.23 -32.26
CA SER A 277 -0.99 -15.55 -30.95
C SER A 277 -0.43 -16.41 -29.80
N PRO A 278 -0.06 -15.78 -28.65
CA PRO A 278 0.51 -16.46 -27.47
C PRO A 278 -0.38 -17.61 -26.96
N PRO A 279 0.15 -18.55 -26.13
CA PRO A 279 -0.62 -19.68 -25.62
C PRO A 279 -1.92 -19.21 -24.95
N ASP A 280 -2.96 -20.02 -25.07
CA ASP A 280 -4.34 -19.71 -24.73
C ASP A 280 -4.44 -18.87 -23.44
N SER A 281 -4.84 -17.60 -23.59
CA SER A 281 -5.14 -16.65 -22.51
C SER A 281 -6.07 -17.24 -21.43
N THR A 282 -6.77 -18.33 -21.74
CA THR A 282 -7.73 -19.01 -20.89
C THR A 282 -7.22 -19.49 -19.53
N LEU A 283 -5.98 -20.02 -19.39
CA LEU A 283 -5.53 -20.56 -18.10
C LEU A 283 -5.28 -19.44 -17.09
N TYR A 284 -4.58 -18.40 -17.53
CA TYR A 284 -4.33 -17.20 -16.74
C TYR A 284 -5.66 -16.48 -16.44
N ASP A 285 -6.53 -16.31 -17.44
CA ASP A 285 -7.85 -15.72 -17.25
C ASP A 285 -8.69 -16.54 -16.27
N GLN A 286 -8.64 -17.88 -16.31
CA GLN A 286 -9.34 -18.75 -15.36
C GLN A 286 -8.79 -18.62 -13.94
N ALA A 287 -7.47 -18.57 -13.79
CA ALA A 287 -6.84 -18.40 -12.49
C ALA A 287 -7.15 -17.02 -11.91
N HIS A 288 -7.03 -15.96 -12.72
CA HIS A 288 -7.42 -14.62 -12.33
C HIS A 288 -8.89 -14.56 -11.93
N ASN A 289 -9.79 -15.13 -12.74
CA ASN A 289 -11.21 -15.21 -12.40
C ASN A 289 -11.45 -16.01 -11.11
N LEU A 290 -10.75 -17.11 -10.88
CA LEU A 290 -10.87 -17.86 -9.61
C LEU A 290 -10.44 -17.00 -8.42
N TRP A 291 -9.32 -16.29 -8.56
CA TRP A 291 -8.76 -15.42 -7.53
C TRP A 291 -9.72 -14.28 -7.18
N SER A 292 -10.15 -13.52 -8.20
CA SER A 292 -10.96 -12.30 -8.05
C SER A 292 -12.47 -12.56 -7.96
N ASN A 293 -12.92 -13.81 -8.13
CA ASN A 293 -14.35 -14.11 -8.06
C ASN A 293 -14.92 -13.74 -6.69
N GLY A 294 -15.82 -12.77 -6.68
CA GLY A 294 -16.44 -12.27 -5.46
C GLY A 294 -15.53 -11.36 -4.62
N GLU A 295 -14.34 -11.01 -5.09
CA GLU A 295 -13.42 -10.10 -4.39
C GLU A 295 -14.11 -8.77 -4.05
N ARG A 296 -13.79 -8.26 -2.86
CA ARG A 296 -14.29 -6.98 -2.35
C ARG A 296 -13.15 -6.18 -1.74
N LEU A 297 -13.11 -4.90 -2.07
CA LEU A 297 -12.28 -3.93 -1.37
C LEU A 297 -13.17 -3.27 -0.31
N ILE A 298 -12.79 -3.41 0.96
CA ILE A 298 -13.46 -2.75 2.08
C ILE A 298 -12.66 -1.48 2.36
N ARG A 299 -13.15 -0.35 1.87
CA ARG A 299 -12.53 0.97 2.09
C ARG A 299 -13.04 1.55 3.40
N ILE A 300 -12.11 1.90 4.29
CA ILE A 300 -12.40 2.50 5.59
C ILE A 300 -11.88 3.93 5.59
N THR A 301 -12.73 4.87 6.01
CA THR A 301 -12.33 6.24 6.35
C THR A 301 -12.45 6.41 7.86
N THR A 302 -11.41 6.94 8.49
CA THR A 302 -11.36 7.25 9.92
C THR A 302 -11.69 8.72 10.19
N ASN A 303 -12.15 9.03 11.40
CA ASN A 303 -12.36 10.39 11.87
C ASN A 303 -11.06 11.20 12.03
N ARG A 304 -9.90 10.53 11.96
CA ARG A 304 -8.54 11.11 11.89
C ARG A 304 -8.10 11.39 10.45
N GLY A 305 -8.96 11.12 9.47
CA GLY A 305 -8.76 11.43 8.06
C GLY A 305 -7.96 10.40 7.27
N PHE A 306 -7.55 9.28 7.87
CA PHE A 306 -6.95 8.16 7.12
C PHE A 306 -8.01 7.47 6.26
N GLN A 307 -7.61 7.05 5.07
CA GLN A 307 -8.40 6.25 4.15
C GLN A 307 -7.55 5.09 3.62
N PHE A 308 -7.97 3.87 3.88
CA PHE A 308 -7.26 2.67 3.45
C PHE A 308 -8.24 1.56 3.06
N GLU A 309 -7.72 0.52 2.44
CA GLU A 309 -8.49 -0.58 1.88
C GLU A 309 -8.04 -1.91 2.48
N ILE A 310 -9.00 -2.82 2.59
CA ILE A 310 -8.80 -4.21 2.99
C ILE A 310 -9.36 -5.08 1.87
N ASP A 311 -8.50 -5.89 1.27
CA ASP A 311 -8.87 -6.70 0.11
C ASP A 311 -9.31 -8.06 0.62
N TYR A 312 -10.55 -8.44 0.34
CA TYR A 312 -11.10 -9.72 0.77
C TYR A 312 -11.29 -10.66 -0.43
N PHE A 313 -10.66 -11.83 -0.36
CA PHE A 313 -10.66 -12.88 -1.36
C PHE A 313 -11.47 -14.08 -0.85
N PRO A 314 -12.76 -14.20 -1.22
CA PRO A 314 -13.62 -15.29 -0.75
C PRO A 314 -13.22 -16.64 -1.35
N SER A 315 -12.54 -16.66 -2.49
CA SER A 315 -12.05 -17.87 -3.17
C SER A 315 -11.05 -18.67 -2.32
N ILE A 316 -10.33 -17.99 -1.43
CA ILE A 316 -9.30 -18.58 -0.56
C ILE A 316 -9.48 -18.20 0.92
N ASN A 317 -10.63 -17.63 1.29
CA ASN A 317 -10.95 -17.17 2.65
C ASN A 317 -9.83 -16.35 3.29
N THR A 318 -9.29 -15.37 2.57
CA THR A 318 -8.20 -14.53 3.07
C THR A 318 -8.56 -13.07 2.88
N PHE A 319 -8.15 -12.22 3.81
CA PHE A 319 -8.05 -10.78 3.55
C PHE A 319 -6.61 -10.30 3.62
N ILE A 320 -6.32 -9.26 2.85
CA ILE A 320 -5.03 -8.58 2.81
C ILE A 320 -5.24 -7.18 3.38
N TRP A 321 -4.40 -6.81 4.34
CA TRP A 321 -4.41 -5.48 4.94
C TRP A 321 -2.97 -5.04 5.24
N GLY A 322 -2.54 -3.98 4.56
CA GLY A 322 -1.13 -3.56 4.58
C GLY A 322 -0.26 -4.62 3.90
N ASP A 323 0.72 -5.16 4.62
CA ASP A 323 1.59 -6.24 4.16
C ASP A 323 1.16 -7.64 4.67
N GLY A 324 0.06 -7.71 5.42
CA GLY A 324 -0.41 -8.93 6.07
C GLY A 324 -1.40 -9.74 5.25
N TYR A 325 -1.33 -11.07 5.38
CA TYR A 325 -2.20 -12.06 4.75
C TYR A 325 -2.90 -12.89 5.82
N PHE A 326 -4.18 -12.61 6.03
CA PHE A 326 -4.93 -13.09 7.20
C PHE A 326 -6.00 -14.08 6.79
N GLU A 327 -5.89 -15.31 7.30
CA GLU A 327 -6.89 -16.33 7.05
C GLU A 327 -8.16 -16.10 7.87
N ILE A 328 -9.30 -16.27 7.21
CA ILE A 328 -10.63 -16.22 7.81
C ILE A 328 -11.17 -17.65 7.92
N SER A 329 -11.81 -17.96 9.04
CA SER A 329 -12.46 -19.25 9.22
C SER A 329 -13.62 -19.44 8.24
N ASN A 330 -13.95 -20.68 7.85
CA ASN A 330 -15.08 -20.93 6.95
C ASN A 330 -16.41 -20.35 7.47
N GLU A 331 -16.64 -20.37 8.78
CA GLU A 331 -17.85 -19.81 9.39
C GLU A 331 -17.90 -18.28 9.22
N ASP A 332 -16.78 -17.62 9.53
CA ASP A 332 -16.65 -16.18 9.39
C ASP A 332 -16.67 -15.74 7.91
N ALA A 333 -16.11 -16.53 6.99
CA ALA A 333 -16.16 -16.25 5.56
C ALA A 333 -17.60 -16.29 5.03
N VAL A 334 -18.41 -17.27 5.45
CA VAL A 334 -19.82 -17.34 5.06
C VAL A 334 -20.60 -16.13 5.58
N ALA A 335 -20.34 -15.73 6.83
CA ALA A 335 -20.95 -14.54 7.41
C ALA A 335 -20.51 -13.27 6.67
N LEU A 336 -19.21 -13.11 6.42
CA LEU A 336 -18.63 -11.96 5.73
C LEU A 336 -19.15 -11.85 4.30
N ASN A 337 -19.22 -12.95 3.55
CA ASN A 337 -19.83 -13.00 2.21
C ASN A 337 -21.26 -12.45 2.21
N THR A 338 -22.05 -12.81 3.24
CA THR A 338 -23.42 -12.31 3.38
C THR A 338 -23.45 -10.80 3.61
N LEU A 339 -22.60 -10.28 4.52
CA LEU A 339 -22.53 -8.85 4.82
C LEU A 339 -22.02 -8.02 3.63
N LEU A 340 -21.08 -8.58 2.86
CA LEU A 340 -20.47 -7.95 1.69
C LEU A 340 -21.24 -8.18 0.38
N ARG A 341 -22.39 -8.89 0.44
CA ARG A 341 -23.25 -9.20 -0.71
C ARG A 341 -22.47 -9.89 -1.84
N ILE A 342 -21.73 -10.92 -1.47
CA ILE A 342 -21.04 -11.84 -2.39
C ILE A 342 -21.99 -13.03 -2.63
N GLU A 343 -22.25 -13.34 -3.90
CA GLU A 343 -23.20 -14.38 -4.34
C GLU A 343 -22.58 -15.78 -4.45
#